data_AF-A0A3E3EB71-F1
#
_entry.id   AF-A0A3E3EB71-F1
#
_cell.length_a   1.000
_cell.length_b   1.000
_cell.length_c   1.000
_cell.angle_alpha   90.00
_cell.angle_beta   90.00
_cell.angle_gamma   90.00
#
_symmetry.space_group_name_H-M   'P 1'
#
loop_
_entity.id
_entity.type
_entity.pdbx_description
1 polymer ?
#
loop_
_entity_poly.entity_id
_entity_poly.type
_entity_poly.pdbx_seq_one_letter_code
_entity_poly.pdbx_strand_id
1 'polypeptide(L)'
;MLKDKEVKKIKEMYSKGTRIRLNHMDDPYHPVADGTLGTVEHVDDAGQIHMKWDDGGGLALVPDEDDFEIIETVQSKENKIRVIVVEAGKLPVIQYIGNDLKSMQSIVGGYIEEINLDDSAVLVCNEEGKIQGLEANRRVGNDVIAGTFFIAGDDGSEDLISLTDEQIGHYTECFQEIEEISQEEVQNNFSYRIYGG
;
A
#
# COMPACT_ATOMS: atom_id res chain seq x y z
N MET A 1 -1.60 11.09 -32.88
CA MET A 1 -0.76 11.93 -32.01
C MET A 1 -1.49 12.07 -30.70
N LEU A 2 -0.95 11.51 -29.62
CA LEU A 2 -1.44 11.76 -28.27
C LEU A 2 -1.36 13.27 -27.99
N LYS A 3 -2.31 13.81 -27.23
CA LYS A 3 -2.27 15.22 -26.82
C LYS A 3 -1.18 15.38 -25.76
N ASP A 4 -0.49 16.51 -25.70
CA ASP A 4 0.60 16.78 -24.74
C ASP A 4 0.26 16.43 -23.27
N LYS A 5 -1.02 16.61 -22.89
CA LYS A 5 -1.52 16.25 -21.56
C LYS A 5 -1.53 14.74 -21.28
N GLU A 6 -1.77 13.92 -22.30
CA GLU A 6 -1.80 12.44 -22.20
C GLU A 6 -0.38 11.90 -22.08
N VAL A 7 0.55 12.37 -22.92
CA VAL A 7 1.98 12.00 -22.86
C VAL A 7 2.58 12.38 -21.50
N LYS A 8 2.20 13.53 -20.93
CA LYS A 8 2.66 13.93 -19.60
C LYS A 8 2.23 12.93 -18.52
N LYS A 9 0.99 12.45 -18.55
CA LYS A 9 0.49 11.44 -17.59
C LYS A 9 1.23 10.11 -17.74
N ILE A 10 1.50 9.69 -18.98
CA ILE A 10 2.28 8.47 -19.27
C ILE A 10 3.70 8.62 -18.69
N LYS A 11 4.36 9.77 -18.88
CA LYS A 11 5.69 10.07 -18.31
C LYS A 11 5.70 10.03 -16.77
N GLU A 12 4.63 10.48 -16.13
CA GLU A 12 4.47 10.44 -14.67
C GLU A 12 4.25 9.02 -14.15
N MET A 13 3.35 8.27 -14.79
CA MET A 13 2.99 6.89 -14.40
C MET A 13 4.11 5.89 -14.65
N TYR A 14 4.81 6.01 -15.79
CA TYR A 14 5.90 5.13 -16.21
C TYR A 14 7.24 5.85 -16.11
N SER A 15 7.54 6.35 -14.91
CA SER A 15 8.81 7.03 -14.65
C SER A 15 10.01 6.06 -14.70
N LYS A 16 11.20 6.59 -15.06
CA LYS A 16 12.44 5.82 -15.17
C LYS A 16 12.73 5.03 -13.90
N GLY A 17 12.85 3.71 -14.01
CA GLY A 17 13.08 2.79 -12.90
C GLY A 17 11.84 1.98 -12.47
N THR A 18 10.66 2.32 -13.01
CA THR A 18 9.43 1.53 -12.86
C THR A 18 9.63 0.13 -13.43
N ARG A 19 9.19 -0.89 -12.71
CA ARG A 19 9.26 -2.30 -13.06
C ARG A 19 7.94 -2.76 -13.64
N ILE A 20 7.99 -3.38 -14.81
CA ILE A 20 6.82 -3.85 -15.54
C ILE A 20 7.00 -5.35 -15.87
N ARG A 21 5.90 -6.09 -15.83
CA ARG A 21 5.79 -7.42 -16.41
C ARG A 21 5.00 -7.31 -17.71
N LEU A 22 5.56 -7.84 -18.80
CA LEU A 22 4.82 -8.00 -20.04
C LEU A 22 3.83 -9.16 -19.89
N ASN A 23 2.55 -8.94 -20.17
CA ASN A 23 1.57 -10.01 -20.26
C ASN A 23 1.49 -10.53 -21.70
N HIS A 24 1.46 -9.61 -22.68
CA HIS A 24 1.45 -9.94 -24.09
C HIS A 24 1.83 -8.74 -24.96
N MET A 25 2.55 -8.99 -26.06
CA MET A 25 2.71 -8.03 -27.16
C MET A 25 2.51 -8.70 -28.53
N ASP A 26 1.80 -8.02 -29.43
CA ASP A 26 1.52 -8.51 -30.78
C ASP A 26 2.58 -8.00 -31.78
N ASP A 27 3.80 -8.57 -31.71
CA ASP A 27 4.86 -8.35 -32.70
C ASP A 27 5.12 -9.62 -33.54
N PRO A 28 5.02 -9.56 -34.88
CA PRO A 28 5.14 -10.73 -35.74
C PRO A 28 6.59 -11.16 -36.05
N TYR A 29 7.60 -10.44 -35.56
CA TYR A 29 9.00 -10.71 -35.92
C TYR A 29 9.85 -11.14 -34.72
N HIS A 30 9.88 -10.36 -33.65
CA HIS A 30 10.72 -10.56 -32.47
C HIS A 30 10.03 -10.06 -31.19
N PRO A 31 8.88 -10.63 -30.78
CA PRO A 31 8.21 -10.22 -29.55
C PRO A 31 9.10 -10.52 -28.35
N VAL A 32 9.04 -9.65 -27.34
CA VAL A 32 9.52 -9.97 -26.01
C VAL A 32 8.59 -11.05 -25.45
N ALA A 33 9.13 -12.07 -24.79
CA ALA A 33 8.34 -13.19 -24.32
C ALA A 33 7.38 -12.78 -23.19
N ASP A 34 6.16 -13.32 -23.21
CA ASP A 34 5.18 -13.13 -22.13
C ASP A 34 5.77 -13.52 -20.77
N GLY A 35 5.43 -12.74 -19.74
CA GLY A 35 5.96 -12.86 -18.38
C GLY A 35 7.33 -12.23 -18.17
N THR A 36 8.02 -11.77 -19.22
CA THR A 36 9.32 -11.11 -19.11
C THR A 36 9.18 -9.82 -18.31
N LEU A 37 10.13 -9.60 -17.41
CA LEU A 37 10.20 -8.39 -16.62
C LEU A 37 11.16 -7.38 -17.27
N GLY A 38 10.80 -6.11 -17.20
CA GLY A 38 11.62 -5.02 -17.71
C GLY A 38 11.56 -3.80 -16.80
N THR A 39 12.57 -2.95 -16.89
CA THR A 39 12.65 -1.69 -16.16
C THR A 39 12.54 -0.53 -17.14
N VAL A 40 11.65 0.44 -16.87
CA VAL A 40 11.49 1.62 -17.71
C VAL A 40 12.79 2.44 -17.71
N GLU A 41 13.33 2.72 -18.89
CA GLU A 41 14.47 3.63 -19.07
C GLU A 41 14.01 5.07 -19.29
N HIS A 42 13.01 5.27 -20.15
CA HIS A 42 12.36 6.56 -20.39
C HIS A 42 11.06 6.39 -21.19
N VAL A 43 10.24 7.44 -21.23
CA VAL A 43 9.07 7.56 -22.12
C VAL A 43 9.35 8.67 -23.12
N ASP A 44 9.19 8.39 -24.41
CA ASP A 44 9.44 9.37 -25.46
C ASP A 44 8.26 10.35 -25.68
N ASP A 45 8.38 11.25 -26.64
CA ASP A 45 7.35 12.25 -26.94
C ASP A 45 6.15 11.69 -27.73
N ALA A 46 6.27 10.45 -28.23
CA ALA A 46 5.16 9.71 -28.84
C ALA A 46 4.37 8.90 -27.80
N GLY A 47 4.84 8.81 -26.56
CA GLY A 47 4.21 8.04 -25.49
C GLY A 47 4.63 6.57 -25.44
N GLN A 48 5.68 6.17 -26.18
CA GLN A 48 6.23 4.82 -26.09
C GLN A 48 7.12 4.70 -24.87
N ILE A 49 7.02 3.57 -24.18
CA ILE A 49 7.79 3.28 -22.96
C ILE A 49 9.01 2.45 -23.36
N HIS A 50 10.19 3.07 -23.33
CA HIS A 50 11.44 2.39 -23.64
C HIS A 50 11.90 1.59 -22.42
N MET A 51 12.15 0.30 -22.64
CA MET A 51 12.37 -0.68 -21.59
C MET A 51 13.78 -1.25 -21.66
N LYS A 52 14.36 -1.50 -20.50
CA LYS A 52 15.47 -2.43 -20.32
C LYS A 52 14.90 -3.76 -19.87
N TRP A 53 14.70 -4.67 -20.81
CA TRP A 53 14.21 -6.02 -20.53
C TRP A 53 15.30 -6.91 -19.92
N ASP A 54 14.89 -7.80 -19.01
CA ASP A 54 15.80 -8.71 -18.32
C ASP A 54 16.44 -9.76 -19.23
N ASP A 55 15.71 -10.17 -20.28
CA ASP A 55 16.18 -11.09 -21.30
C ASP A 55 17.05 -10.40 -22.38
N GLY A 56 17.21 -9.08 -22.28
CA GLY A 56 17.93 -8.26 -23.26
C GLY A 56 17.11 -7.87 -24.49
N GLY A 57 15.79 -8.06 -24.47
CA GLY A 57 14.87 -7.53 -25.47
C GLY A 57 15.02 -6.02 -25.68
N GLY A 58 14.69 -5.54 -26.87
CA GLY A 58 14.87 -4.13 -27.27
C GLY A 58 13.60 -3.40 -27.69
N LEU A 59 12.43 -4.02 -27.56
CA LEU A 59 11.15 -3.40 -27.96
C LEU A 59 10.62 -2.46 -26.87
N ALA A 60 10.10 -1.31 -27.29
CA ALA A 60 9.35 -0.40 -26.43
C ALA A 60 7.89 -0.87 -26.28
N LEU A 61 7.24 -0.50 -25.17
CA LEU A 61 5.80 -0.76 -24.97
C LEU A 61 4.96 0.41 -25.47
N VAL A 62 3.77 0.09 -25.96
CA VAL A 62 2.71 1.02 -26.36
C VAL A 62 1.51 0.82 -25.43
N PRO A 63 1.19 1.78 -24.54
CA PRO A 63 0.16 1.60 -23.49
C PRO A 63 -1.23 1.18 -23.97
N ASP A 64 -1.60 1.54 -25.20
CA ASP A 64 -2.92 1.25 -25.78
C ASP A 64 -2.94 -0.04 -26.64
N GLU A 65 -1.78 -0.64 -26.91
CA GLU A 65 -1.65 -1.81 -27.79
C GLU A 65 -1.11 -3.05 -27.06
N ASP A 66 -0.14 -2.86 -26.15
CA ASP A 66 0.47 -3.95 -25.39
C ASP A 66 -0.25 -4.19 -24.06
N ASP A 67 -0.29 -5.45 -23.62
CA ASP A 67 -0.82 -5.85 -22.32
C ASP A 67 0.33 -6.07 -21.33
N PHE A 68 0.31 -5.33 -20.22
CA PHE A 68 1.35 -5.39 -19.20
C PHE A 68 0.83 -4.86 -17.86
N GLU A 69 1.56 -5.17 -16.79
CA GLU A 69 1.25 -4.68 -15.44
C GLU A 69 2.48 -4.06 -14.77
N ILE A 70 2.26 -2.97 -14.02
CA ILE A 70 3.28 -2.38 -13.17
C ILE A 70 3.46 -3.28 -11.94
N ILE A 71 4.69 -3.74 -11.72
CA ILE A 71 5.05 -4.58 -10.58
C ILE A 71 5.61 -3.76 -9.43
N GLU A 72 6.34 -2.68 -9.74
CA GLU A 72 7.02 -1.84 -8.75
C GLU A 72 7.26 -0.45 -9.34
N THR A 73 6.81 0.63 -8.72
CA THR A 73 7.10 2.01 -9.18
C THR A 73 8.34 2.57 -8.50
N VAL A 74 8.96 3.58 -9.10
CA VAL A 74 10.04 4.36 -8.44
C VAL A 74 9.55 4.96 -7.12
N GLN A 75 8.30 5.44 -7.13
CA GLN A 75 7.60 5.90 -5.93
C GLN A 75 7.57 4.79 -4.88
N SER A 76 7.17 3.56 -5.20
CA SER A 76 7.14 2.46 -4.21
C SER A 76 8.52 2.08 -3.64
N LYS A 77 9.62 2.36 -4.37
CA LYS A 77 10.99 2.13 -3.86
C LYS A 77 11.46 3.18 -2.87
N GLU A 78 11.11 4.45 -3.09
CA GLU A 78 11.58 5.58 -2.29
C GLU A 78 10.54 6.09 -1.28
N ASN A 79 9.26 5.82 -1.49
CA ASN A 79 8.13 6.25 -0.65
C ASN A 79 7.89 5.24 0.47
N LYS A 80 8.91 5.03 1.32
CA LYS A 80 8.73 4.28 2.57
C LYS A 80 8.47 5.22 3.72
N ILE A 81 7.46 4.91 4.52
CA ILE A 81 7.14 5.65 5.73
C ILE A 81 7.52 4.87 6.98
N ARG A 82 8.01 5.59 7.98
CA ARG A 82 8.30 5.05 9.31
C ARG A 82 7.00 4.96 10.11
N VAL A 83 6.65 3.75 10.50
CA VAL A 83 5.40 3.42 11.20
C VAL A 83 5.68 2.61 12.46
N ILE A 84 4.68 2.49 13.33
CA ILE A 84 4.64 1.46 14.38
C ILE A 84 3.72 0.35 13.90
N VAL A 85 4.17 -0.90 13.92
CA VAL A 85 3.34 -2.08 13.65
C VAL A 85 3.07 -2.79 14.98
N VAL A 86 1.81 -3.16 15.21
CA VAL A 86 1.37 -3.90 16.38
C VAL A 86 0.67 -5.17 15.91
N GLU A 87 1.32 -6.31 16.11
CA GLU A 87 0.71 -7.63 15.89
C GLU A 87 0.00 -8.09 17.17
N ALA A 88 -1.06 -8.88 17.03
CA ALA A 88 -1.78 -9.45 18.15
C ALA A 88 -0.83 -10.23 19.08
N GLY A 89 -0.93 -9.98 20.39
CA GLY A 89 -0.08 -10.62 21.39
C GLY A 89 1.41 -10.21 21.37
N LYS A 90 1.81 -9.21 20.57
CA LYS A 90 3.20 -8.72 20.52
C LYS A 90 3.29 -7.25 20.95
N LEU A 91 4.52 -6.84 21.28
CA LEU A 91 4.85 -5.44 21.55
C LEU A 91 4.90 -4.63 20.25
N PRO A 92 4.66 -3.30 20.30
CA PRO A 92 4.82 -2.42 19.14
C PRO A 92 6.25 -2.45 18.59
N VAL A 93 6.40 -2.48 17.26
CA VAL A 93 7.70 -2.48 16.57
C VAL A 93 7.73 -1.38 15.52
N ILE A 94 8.81 -0.60 15.52
CA ILE A 94 9.04 0.44 14.50
C ILE A 94 9.49 -0.23 13.19
N GLN A 95 8.84 0.08 12.08
CA GLN A 95 9.17 -0.45 10.75
C GLN A 95 9.12 0.64 9.67
N TYR A 96 9.77 0.37 8.54
CA TYR A 96 9.64 1.17 7.32
C TYR A 96 8.83 0.37 6.30
N ILE A 97 7.62 0.82 5.99
CA ILE A 97 6.71 0.15 5.05
C ILE A 97 6.55 0.99 3.79
N GLY A 98 6.20 0.36 2.66
CA GLY A 98 5.82 1.10 1.46
C GLY A 98 4.55 1.91 1.70
N ASN A 99 4.54 3.16 1.27
CA ASN A 99 3.42 4.08 1.37
C ASN A 99 2.52 3.97 0.12
N ASP A 100 2.17 2.73 -0.20
CA ASP A 100 1.26 2.37 -1.29
C ASP A 100 0.22 1.38 -0.75
N LEU A 101 -0.98 1.41 -1.32
CA LEU A 101 -2.11 0.62 -0.84
C LEU A 101 -1.78 -0.88 -0.72
N LYS A 102 -1.03 -1.44 -1.67
CA LYS A 102 -0.70 -2.87 -1.69
C LYS A 102 0.24 -3.24 -0.53
N SER A 103 1.23 -2.40 -0.25
CA SER A 103 2.11 -2.56 0.90
C SER A 103 1.33 -2.50 2.22
N MET A 104 0.44 -1.52 2.39
CA MET A 104 -0.38 -1.37 3.59
C MET A 104 -1.35 -2.55 3.81
N GLN A 105 -2.07 -2.97 2.75
CA GLN A 105 -2.97 -4.13 2.78
C GLN A 105 -2.23 -5.43 3.14
N SER A 106 -0.98 -5.58 2.69
CA SER A 106 -0.15 -6.75 3.01
C SER A 106 0.25 -6.79 4.49
N ILE A 107 0.40 -5.63 5.15
CA ILE A 107 0.72 -5.55 6.58
C ILE A 107 -0.49 -5.91 7.44
N VAL A 108 -1.67 -5.38 7.14
CA VAL A 108 -2.88 -5.62 7.94
C VAL A 108 -3.59 -6.92 7.57
N GLY A 109 -3.27 -7.51 6.41
CA GLY A 109 -3.81 -8.79 5.95
C GLY A 109 -5.20 -8.69 5.33
N GLY A 110 -5.55 -7.58 4.67
CA GLY A 110 -6.88 -7.38 4.10
C GLY A 110 -7.10 -5.95 3.57
N TYR A 111 -8.36 -5.59 3.34
CA TYR A 111 -8.75 -4.22 3.04
C TYR A 111 -8.47 -3.32 4.25
N ILE A 112 -7.99 -2.11 3.99
CA ILE A 112 -7.60 -1.18 5.04
C ILE A 112 -8.78 -0.35 5.51
N GLU A 113 -8.82 -0.08 6.80
CA GLU A 113 -9.63 0.97 7.43
C GLU A 113 -8.70 1.89 8.20
N GLU A 114 -8.90 3.20 8.07
CA GLU A 114 -8.16 4.23 8.79
C GLU A 114 -9.00 4.81 9.93
N ILE A 115 -8.43 4.81 11.13
CA ILE A 115 -9.05 5.32 12.35
C ILE A 115 -8.16 6.44 12.89
N ASN A 116 -8.68 7.66 12.95
CA ASN A 116 -7.95 8.80 13.50
C ASN A 116 -7.67 8.58 14.99
N LEU A 117 -6.39 8.70 15.39
CA LEU A 117 -5.98 8.68 16.79
C LEU A 117 -5.98 10.09 17.37
N ASP A 118 -5.43 11.04 16.62
CA ASP A 118 -5.46 12.48 16.88
C ASP A 118 -5.37 13.28 15.56
N ASP A 119 -5.12 14.59 15.65
CA ASP A 119 -5.02 15.50 14.50
C ASP A 119 -3.76 15.27 13.62
N SER A 120 -2.86 14.35 14.01
CA SER A 120 -1.54 14.15 13.41
C SER A 120 -1.17 12.69 13.11
N ALA A 121 -2.04 11.73 13.45
CA ALA A 121 -1.78 10.32 13.26
C ALA A 121 -3.04 9.47 13.14
N VAL A 122 -2.91 8.41 12.37
CA VAL A 122 -3.96 7.42 12.10
C VAL A 122 -3.49 6.01 12.45
N LEU A 123 -4.44 5.19 12.84
CA LEU A 123 -4.31 3.75 12.96
C LEU A 123 -4.93 3.10 11.72
N VAL A 124 -4.16 2.26 11.04
CA VAL A 124 -4.60 1.51 9.87
C VAL A 124 -4.71 0.04 10.24
N CYS A 125 -5.90 -0.53 10.07
CA CYS A 125 -6.20 -1.92 10.39
C CYS A 125 -6.96 -2.62 9.26
N ASN A 126 -7.24 -3.91 9.43
CA ASN A 126 -8.05 -4.69 8.50
C ASN A 126 -9.54 -4.45 8.75
N GLU A 127 -10.24 -3.87 7.78
CA GLU A 127 -11.69 -3.55 7.82
C GLU A 127 -12.54 -4.79 8.14
N GLU A 128 -12.13 -5.95 7.66
CA GLU A 128 -12.85 -7.21 7.83
C GLU A 128 -12.30 -8.07 8.98
N GLY A 129 -11.30 -7.59 9.74
CA GLY A 129 -10.54 -8.41 10.68
C GLY A 129 -11.42 -9.15 11.70
N LYS A 130 -12.46 -8.49 12.22
CA LYS A 130 -13.42 -9.13 13.14
C LYS A 130 -14.30 -10.19 12.45
N ILE A 131 -14.75 -9.90 11.24
CA ILE A 131 -15.60 -10.80 10.45
C ILE A 131 -14.81 -12.05 10.03
N GLN A 132 -13.52 -11.88 9.76
CA GLN A 132 -12.58 -12.96 9.46
C GLN A 132 -12.14 -13.75 10.70
N GLY A 133 -12.52 -13.31 11.91
CA GLY A 133 -12.16 -13.96 13.17
C GLY A 133 -10.68 -13.85 13.51
N LEU A 134 -10.02 -12.75 13.11
CA LEU A 134 -8.62 -12.50 13.48
C LEU A 134 -8.49 -12.34 15.00
N GLU A 135 -7.29 -12.60 15.51
CA GLU A 135 -6.99 -12.48 16.94
C GLU A 135 -7.20 -11.04 17.43
N ALA A 136 -7.80 -10.90 18.61
CA ALA A 136 -7.95 -9.61 19.25
C ALA A 136 -6.58 -8.98 19.50
N ASN A 137 -6.43 -7.71 19.13
CA ASN A 137 -5.21 -6.97 19.34
C ASN A 137 -5.39 -6.00 20.51
N ARG A 138 -5.76 -4.73 20.26
CA ARG A 138 -5.84 -3.65 21.27
C ARG A 138 -7.21 -2.99 21.24
N ARG A 139 -7.62 -2.39 22.36
CA ARG A 139 -8.78 -1.51 22.41
C ARG A 139 -8.40 -0.13 21.91
N VAL A 140 -9.23 0.43 21.03
CA VAL A 140 -9.08 1.77 20.48
C VAL A 140 -10.42 2.48 20.58
N GLY A 141 -10.48 3.52 21.42
CA GLY A 141 -11.74 4.16 21.77
C GLY A 141 -12.71 3.17 22.43
N ASN A 142 -13.86 2.96 21.79
CA ASN A 142 -14.87 2.00 22.25
C ASN A 142 -14.80 0.66 21.52
N ASP A 143 -13.80 0.44 20.67
CA ASP A 143 -13.73 -0.71 19.79
C ASP A 143 -12.50 -1.60 20.07
N VAL A 144 -12.55 -2.85 19.58
CA VAL A 144 -11.43 -3.80 19.61
C VAL A 144 -10.91 -3.99 18.18
N ILE A 145 -9.63 -3.71 17.97
CA ILE A 145 -8.96 -4.01 16.70
C ILE A 145 -8.64 -5.50 16.64
N ALA A 146 -8.99 -6.16 15.54
CA ALA A 146 -8.70 -7.57 15.30
C ALA A 146 -7.63 -7.72 14.20
N GLY A 147 -6.58 -8.50 14.49
CA GLY A 147 -5.42 -8.67 13.62
C GLY A 147 -4.37 -7.58 13.77
N THR A 148 -3.38 -7.60 12.88
CA THR A 148 -2.30 -6.61 12.85
C THR A 148 -2.83 -5.24 12.44
N PHE A 149 -2.36 -4.20 13.11
CA PHE A 149 -2.55 -2.81 12.68
C PHE A 149 -1.20 -2.08 12.66
N PHE A 150 -1.17 -0.93 12.01
CA PHE A 150 -0.03 -0.02 12.10
C PHE A 150 -0.49 1.42 12.36
N ILE A 151 0.42 2.24 12.87
CA ILE A 151 0.21 3.66 13.11
C ILE A 151 1.14 4.45 12.19
N ALA A 152 0.60 5.43 11.50
CA ALA A 152 1.33 6.33 10.62
C ALA A 152 1.02 7.79 10.98
N GLY A 153 1.91 8.70 10.58
CA GLY A 153 1.63 10.13 10.70
C GLY A 153 0.65 10.56 9.62
N ASP A 154 -0.14 11.56 9.91
CA ASP A 154 -1.09 12.19 8.98
C ASP A 154 -0.94 13.71 9.12
N ASP A 155 -0.76 14.40 7.99
CA ASP A 155 -0.72 15.87 7.93
C ASP A 155 -1.95 16.46 7.22
N GLY A 156 -2.97 15.64 6.97
CA GLY A 156 -4.18 15.98 6.24
C GLY A 156 -4.00 15.99 4.72
N SER A 157 -2.86 15.52 4.20
CA SER A 157 -2.68 15.26 2.78
C SER A 157 -3.32 13.93 2.36
N GLU A 158 -3.27 13.62 1.06
CA GLU A 158 -3.81 12.35 0.54
C GLU A 158 -2.94 11.14 0.92
N ASP A 159 -1.67 11.35 1.26
CA ASP A 159 -0.70 10.30 1.56
C ASP A 159 -0.35 10.30 3.06
N LEU A 160 -0.16 9.12 3.62
CA LEU A 160 0.37 8.99 4.98
C LEU A 160 1.84 9.43 5.02
N ILE A 161 2.29 9.88 6.20
CA ILE A 161 3.67 10.32 6.42
C ILE A 161 4.37 9.51 7.50
N SER A 162 5.70 9.65 7.55
CA SER A 162 6.50 9.03 8.60
C SER A 162 6.18 9.64 9.96
N LEU A 163 6.05 8.79 10.98
CA LEU A 163 5.99 9.23 12.36
C LEU A 163 7.29 9.92 12.79
N THR A 164 7.13 11.02 13.52
CA THR A 164 8.22 11.71 14.22
C THR A 164 8.68 10.92 15.44
N ASP A 165 9.86 11.22 15.99
CA ASP A 165 10.35 10.55 17.20
C ASP A 165 9.43 10.76 18.42
N GLU A 166 8.78 11.92 18.51
CA GLU A 166 7.81 12.22 19.57
C GLU A 166 6.57 11.34 19.45
N GLN A 167 5.98 11.26 18.26
CA GLN A 167 4.84 10.38 17.99
C GLN A 167 5.20 8.91 18.21
N ILE A 168 6.41 8.48 17.81
CA ILE A 168 6.90 7.12 18.08
C ILE A 168 6.92 6.83 19.57
N GLY A 169 7.47 7.74 20.38
CA GLY A 169 7.51 7.59 21.83
C GLY A 169 6.10 7.50 22.43
N HIS A 170 5.24 8.44 22.06
CA HIS A 170 3.86 8.50 22.55
C HIS A 170 3.06 7.23 22.22
N TYR A 171 3.00 6.85 20.95
CA TYR A 171 2.18 5.72 20.52
C TYR A 171 2.74 4.36 20.92
N THR A 172 4.07 4.22 21.02
CA THR A 172 4.65 3.01 21.61
C THR A 172 4.20 2.85 23.06
N GLU A 173 4.20 3.94 23.85
CA GLU A 173 3.75 3.91 25.24
C GLU A 173 2.25 3.60 25.37
N CYS A 174 1.40 4.18 24.51
CA CYS A 174 -0.03 3.93 24.49
C CYS A 174 -0.39 2.46 24.18
N PHE A 175 0.40 1.78 23.35
CA PHE A 175 0.09 0.43 22.86
C PHE A 175 1.07 -0.66 23.36
N GLN A 176 1.92 -0.36 24.35
CA GLN A 176 2.89 -1.33 24.90
C GLN A 176 2.23 -2.45 25.72
N GLU A 177 1.05 -2.18 26.30
CA GLU A 177 0.36 -3.17 27.13
C GLU A 177 -0.23 -4.26 26.25
N ILE A 178 0.10 -5.52 26.58
CA ILE A 178 -0.50 -6.67 25.93
C ILE A 178 -1.82 -6.98 26.63
N GLU A 179 -2.91 -6.56 26.00
CA GLU A 179 -4.26 -6.82 26.49
C GLU A 179 -4.67 -8.30 26.23
N GLU A 180 -5.27 -8.93 27.24
CA GLU A 180 -6.00 -10.19 27.08
C GLU A 180 -7.48 -9.87 26.78
N ILE A 181 -7.92 -10.14 25.55
CA ILE A 181 -9.27 -9.86 25.07
C ILE A 181 -9.89 -11.16 24.56
N SER A 182 -11.09 -11.49 25.04
CA SER A 182 -11.77 -12.72 24.62
C SER A 182 -12.33 -12.58 23.19
N GLN A 183 -12.40 -13.69 22.46
CA GLN A 183 -13.03 -13.72 21.13
C GLN A 183 -14.52 -13.33 21.16
N GLU A 184 -15.22 -13.63 22.25
CA GLU A 184 -16.61 -13.21 22.46
C GLU A 184 -16.71 -11.67 22.52
N GLU A 185 -15.75 -10.99 23.15
CA GLU A 185 -15.74 -9.54 23.23
C GLU A 185 -15.48 -8.87 21.87
N VAL A 186 -14.57 -9.43 21.06
CA VAL A 186 -14.33 -8.98 19.68
C VAL A 186 -15.61 -9.03 18.86
N GLN A 187 -16.36 -10.13 18.99
CA GLN A 187 -17.62 -10.35 18.26
C GLN A 187 -18.80 -9.56 18.81
N ASN A 188 -18.79 -9.16 20.08
CA ASN A 188 -19.87 -8.35 20.64
C ASN A 188 -19.71 -6.85 20.29
N ASN A 189 -18.52 -6.44 19.87
CA ASN A 189 -18.22 -5.06 19.48
C ASN A 189 -18.42 -4.82 17.97
N PHE A 190 -19.55 -5.29 17.43
CA PHE A 190 -20.04 -4.80 16.13
C PHE A 190 -20.78 -3.49 16.36
N SER A 191 -20.22 -2.38 15.90
CA SER A 191 -20.79 -1.03 16.00
C SER A 191 -22.01 -0.81 15.09
N TYR A 192 -22.96 -1.74 15.01
CA TYR A 192 -24.25 -1.47 14.38
C TYR A 192 -25.15 -0.68 15.35
N ARG A 193 -24.98 0.65 15.38
CA ARG A 193 -26.08 1.54 15.82
C ARG A 193 -27.13 1.57 14.72
N ILE A 194 -28.08 0.64 14.76
CA ILE A 194 -29.36 0.82 14.06
C ILE A 194 -30.10 1.94 14.79
N TYR A 195 -30.11 3.16 14.23
CA TYR A 195 -31.10 4.15 14.61
C TYR A 195 -32.45 3.74 14.00
N GLY A 196 -33.22 2.97 14.76
CA GLY A 196 -34.65 2.79 14.53
C GLY A 196 -35.42 3.77 15.41
N GLY A 197 -36.10 4.74 14.79
CA GLY A 197 -36.99 5.69 15.46
C GLY A 197 -37.66 6.61 14.45
#